data_AF-B7ZG03-F1
#
_entry.id   AF-B7ZG03-F1
#
_cell.length_a   1.000
_cell.length_b   1.000
_cell.length_c   1.000
_cell.angle_alpha   90.00
_cell.angle_beta   90.00
_cell.angle_gamma   90.00
#
_symmetry.space_group_name_H-M   'P 1'
#
loop_
_entity.id
_entity.type
_entity.pdbx_description
1 polymer ?
#
loop_
_entity_poly.entity_id
_entity_poly.type
_entity_poly.pdbx_seq_one_letter_code
_entity_poly.pdbx_strand_id
1 'polypeptide(L)'
;VKLRVTEAWDTEGHHAPTSLHYEGRAVDITTSDRERSRYGMLARLAVEAGFDWVYYESRSHIHCSVRSDSVAASNYGGCFPMSGQVKVQGKGTLPLSQLNVGDEVLSMNADGKLVYSEVIAFLDIKNDTSGHFYKIETESGHEVHLTGKHLIYSSDTNRTSFVLDSVDSRF
;
A
#
# COMPACT_ATOMS: atom_id res chain seq x y z
N VAL A 1 2.20 -15.13 20.73
CA VAL A 1 1.83 -13.71 20.95
C VAL A 1 1.90 -13.01 19.61
N LYS A 2 0.80 -12.41 19.14
CA LYS A 2 0.76 -11.66 17.87
C LYS A 2 0.44 -10.19 18.13
N LEU A 3 0.77 -9.32 17.19
CA LEU A 3 0.26 -7.94 17.16
C LEU A 3 -1.27 -7.98 16.96
N ARG A 4 -1.98 -7.08 17.66
CA ARG A 4 -3.43 -6.90 17.51
C ARG A 4 -3.77 -5.42 17.43
N VAL A 5 -4.36 -5.01 16.32
CA VAL A 5 -4.93 -3.67 16.14
C VAL A 5 -6.34 -3.64 16.76
N THR A 6 -6.67 -2.60 17.52
CA THR A 6 -8.01 -2.33 18.05
C THR A 6 -8.75 -1.32 17.22
N GLU A 7 -8.09 -0.21 16.90
CA GLU A 7 -8.66 0.91 16.15
C GLU A 7 -7.65 1.34 15.09
N ALA A 8 -8.14 1.84 13.96
CA ALA A 8 -7.33 2.35 12.87
C ALA A 8 -7.99 3.61 12.30
N TRP A 9 -8.64 3.52 11.14
CA TRP A 9 -9.44 4.63 10.64
C TRP A 9 -10.80 4.68 11.34
N ASP A 10 -11.18 5.85 11.85
CA ASP A 10 -12.46 6.10 12.50
C ASP A 10 -13.31 7.11 11.70
N THR A 11 -14.63 6.92 11.70
CA THR A 11 -15.63 7.85 11.14
C THR A 11 -16.77 8.16 12.10
N GLU A 12 -16.81 7.48 13.24
CA GLU A 12 -17.91 7.48 14.19
C GLU A 12 -17.73 8.56 15.28
N GLY A 13 -16.58 9.25 15.29
CA GLY A 13 -16.35 10.40 16.15
C GLY A 13 -15.87 10.03 17.56
N HIS A 14 -15.24 8.87 17.73
CA HIS A 14 -14.85 8.34 19.03
C HIS A 14 -13.57 8.95 19.60
N HIS A 15 -12.81 9.68 18.77
CA HIS A 15 -11.57 10.34 19.16
C HIS A 15 -11.70 11.87 19.27
N ALA A 16 -10.69 12.52 19.87
CA ALA A 16 -10.60 13.97 19.93
C ALA A 16 -10.64 14.60 18.51
N PRO A 17 -11.20 15.81 18.33
CA PRO A 17 -11.45 16.40 16.99
C PRO A 17 -10.23 16.48 16.05
N THR A 18 -9.02 16.54 16.59
CA THR A 18 -7.76 16.62 15.84
C THR A 18 -7.01 15.28 15.80
N SER A 19 -7.71 14.17 16.01
CA SER A 19 -7.12 12.83 16.03
C SER A 19 -6.68 12.40 14.64
N LEU A 20 -5.49 11.78 14.56
CA LEU A 20 -4.93 11.23 13.31
C LEU A 20 -5.63 9.95 12.85
N HIS A 21 -6.50 9.35 13.69
CA HIS A 21 -7.37 8.25 13.29
C HIS A 21 -8.34 8.66 12.17
N TYR A 22 -8.83 9.90 12.20
CA TYR A 22 -9.73 10.43 11.16
C TYR A 22 -9.04 10.62 9.80
N GLU A 23 -7.71 10.75 9.82
CA GLU A 23 -6.89 10.86 8.62
C GLU A 23 -6.36 9.50 8.13
N GLY A 24 -6.67 8.40 8.81
CA GLY A 24 -6.12 7.08 8.51
C GLY A 24 -4.62 6.96 8.77
N ARG A 25 -4.06 7.85 9.61
CA ARG A 25 -2.62 7.92 9.92
C ARG A 25 -2.28 7.43 11.33
N ALA A 26 -3.22 6.79 12.03
CA ALA A 26 -3.01 6.25 13.36
C ALA A 26 -3.65 4.87 13.53
N VAL A 27 -3.09 4.12 14.49
CA VAL A 27 -3.59 2.82 14.93
C VAL A 27 -3.40 2.68 16.45
N ASP A 28 -4.39 2.06 17.09
CA ASP A 28 -4.28 1.61 18.47
C ASP A 28 -3.96 0.12 18.49
N ILE A 29 -2.89 -0.26 19.20
CA ILE A 29 -2.37 -1.62 19.20
C ILE A 29 -2.26 -2.21 20.61
N THR A 30 -2.38 -3.54 20.64
CA THR A 30 -2.26 -4.40 21.81
C THR A 30 -1.53 -5.69 21.42
N THR A 31 -1.12 -6.48 22.41
CA THR A 31 -0.76 -7.89 22.15
C THR A 31 -2.03 -8.73 22.08
N SER A 32 -2.01 -9.81 21.29
CA SER A 32 -3.18 -10.69 21.08
C SER A 32 -3.72 -11.32 22.38
N ASP A 33 -2.84 -11.52 23.36
CA ASP A 33 -3.16 -12.03 24.70
C ASP A 33 -3.53 -10.94 25.71
N ARG A 34 -3.46 -9.66 25.31
CA ARG A 34 -3.87 -8.48 26.10
C ARG A 34 -3.14 -8.37 27.45
N GLU A 35 -1.92 -8.90 27.54
CA GLU A 35 -1.10 -8.81 28.74
C GLU A 35 -0.44 -7.43 28.85
N ARG A 36 -0.98 -6.58 29.73
CA ARG A 36 -0.57 -5.16 29.87
C ARG A 36 0.90 -4.97 30.26
N SER A 37 1.50 -5.94 30.96
CA SER A 37 2.94 -5.94 31.31
C SER A 37 3.84 -5.83 30.07
N ARG A 38 3.36 -6.29 28.91
CA ARG A 38 4.10 -6.32 27.65
C ARG A 38 3.95 -5.07 26.82
N TYR A 39 3.03 -4.17 27.17
CA TYR A 39 2.71 -3.00 26.36
C TYR A 39 3.88 -2.01 26.29
N GLY A 40 4.71 -1.94 27.34
CA GLY A 40 5.95 -1.16 27.30
C GLY A 40 6.93 -1.66 26.23
N MET A 41 7.12 -2.98 26.13
CA MET A 41 7.96 -3.57 25.08
C MET A 41 7.30 -3.44 23.70
N LEU A 42 5.98 -3.62 23.60
CA LEU A 42 5.23 -3.41 22.36
C LEU A 42 5.42 -1.97 21.84
N ALA A 43 5.30 -0.97 22.71
CA ALA A 43 5.54 0.43 22.37
C ALA A 43 6.97 0.64 21.87
N ARG A 44 7.97 0.04 22.52
CA ARG A 44 9.35 0.13 22.03
C ARG A 44 9.51 -0.49 20.65
N LEU A 45 8.90 -1.65 20.40
CA LEU A 45 8.94 -2.28 19.08
C LEU A 45 8.25 -1.44 18.00
N ALA A 46 7.19 -0.70 18.33
CA ALA A 46 6.56 0.22 17.40
C ALA A 46 7.49 1.39 17.03
N VAL A 47 8.28 1.90 17.97
CA VAL A 47 9.32 2.90 17.67
C VAL A 47 10.37 2.33 16.70
N GLU A 48 10.85 1.12 16.96
CA GLU A 48 11.82 0.45 16.06
C GLU A 48 11.22 0.11 14.70
N ALA A 49 9.91 -0.10 14.61
CA ALA A 49 9.20 -0.34 13.37
C ALA A 49 9.01 0.95 12.53
N GLY A 50 9.39 2.11 13.05
CA GLY A 50 9.41 3.37 12.29
C GLY A 50 8.14 4.21 12.41
N PHE A 51 7.30 3.97 13.43
CA PHE A 51 6.22 4.92 13.73
C PHE A 51 6.81 6.26 14.19
N ASP A 52 6.32 7.36 13.62
CA ASP A 52 6.82 8.71 13.93
C ASP A 52 6.47 9.16 15.35
N TRP A 53 5.34 8.69 15.87
CA TRP A 53 4.90 8.98 17.22
C TRP A 53 4.22 7.77 17.86
N VAL A 54 4.77 7.33 18.99
CA VAL A 54 4.26 6.21 19.78
C VAL A 54 3.96 6.73 21.18
N TYR A 55 2.72 6.53 21.62
CA TYR A 55 2.23 7.08 22.87
C TYR A 55 1.41 6.07 23.64
N TYR A 56 1.65 6.03 24.95
CA TYR A 56 0.87 5.24 25.88
C TYR A 56 -0.42 6.02 26.22
N GLU A 57 -1.37 6.03 25.29
CA GLU A 57 -2.60 6.85 25.39
C GLU A 57 -3.48 6.44 26.57
N SER A 58 -3.57 5.13 26.82
CA SER A 58 -4.38 4.61 27.90
C SER A 58 -3.78 3.33 28.48
N ARG A 59 -4.32 2.87 29.62
CA ARG A 59 -3.96 1.57 30.20
C ARG A 59 -4.36 0.36 29.37
N SER A 60 -5.11 0.53 28.28
CA SER A 60 -5.67 -0.58 27.48
C SER A 60 -5.05 -0.75 26.10
N HIS A 61 -4.30 0.22 25.56
CA HIS A 61 -3.64 0.12 24.26
C HIS A 61 -2.44 1.09 24.15
N ILE A 62 -1.63 0.90 23.11
CA ILE A 62 -0.60 1.83 22.67
C ILE A 62 -1.10 2.50 21.39
N HIS A 63 -1.06 3.83 21.35
CA HIS A 63 -1.35 4.61 20.17
C HIS A 63 -0.08 4.75 19.32
N CYS A 64 -0.19 4.57 18.03
CA CYS A 64 0.90 4.71 17.07
C CYS A 64 0.43 5.50 15.86
N SER A 65 1.19 6.52 15.46
CA SER A 65 0.82 7.36 14.32
C SER A 65 2.03 7.75 13.48
N VAL A 66 1.74 8.16 12.25
CA VAL A 66 2.73 8.63 11.27
C VAL A 66 2.49 10.10 10.92
N ARG A 67 3.54 10.81 10.54
CA ARG A 67 3.48 12.17 10.00
C ARG A 67 2.73 12.18 8.67
N SER A 68 2.22 13.35 8.29
CA SER A 68 1.56 13.52 6.99
C SER A 68 2.62 13.49 5.89
N ASP A 69 2.25 12.96 4.73
CA ASP A 69 3.10 12.60 3.59
C ASP A 69 3.73 13.78 2.82
N SER A 70 4.04 14.89 3.48
CA SER A 70 4.69 16.04 2.83
C SER A 70 6.18 15.82 2.54
N VAL A 71 6.84 14.83 3.17
CA VAL A 71 8.27 14.53 2.96
C VAL A 71 8.65 13.04 3.00
N ALA A 72 7.86 12.17 3.64
CA ALA A 72 8.23 10.78 3.95
C ALA A 72 7.58 9.70 3.05
N ALA A 73 6.57 10.01 2.24
CA ALA A 73 6.03 9.10 1.22
C ALA A 73 7.10 8.63 0.21
N SER A 74 8.19 9.39 0.08
CA SER A 74 9.39 9.00 -0.67
C SER A 74 10.09 7.75 -0.13
N ASN A 75 9.82 7.35 1.12
CA ASN A 75 10.50 6.23 1.78
C ASN A 75 9.68 4.97 2.02
N TYR A 76 8.34 5.00 1.92
CA TYR A 76 7.50 3.83 2.24
C TYR A 76 6.48 3.44 1.16
N GLY A 77 6.44 4.17 0.04
CA GLY A 77 5.63 3.81 -1.13
C GLY A 77 6.48 3.84 -2.40
N GLY A 78 6.23 2.90 -3.30
CA GLY A 78 6.76 3.00 -4.65
C GLY A 78 5.71 3.52 -5.61
N CYS A 79 6.13 4.27 -6.63
CA CYS A 79 5.22 4.88 -7.60
C CYS A 79 5.61 4.46 -9.03
N PHE A 80 4.62 4.51 -9.93
CA PHE A 80 4.81 4.52 -11.37
C PHE A 80 4.88 5.97 -11.87
N PRO A 81 5.59 6.25 -12.97
CA PRO A 81 5.54 7.56 -13.59
C PRO A 81 4.18 7.79 -14.24
N MET A 82 3.74 9.05 -14.33
CA MET A 82 2.48 9.43 -15.00
C MET A 82 2.42 9.03 -16.49
N SER A 83 3.58 8.87 -17.13
CA SER A 83 3.69 8.37 -18.51
C SER A 83 3.58 6.85 -18.62
N GLY A 84 3.57 6.12 -17.50
CA GLY A 84 3.35 4.67 -17.46
C GLY A 84 2.00 4.31 -18.06
N GLN A 85 1.90 3.15 -18.70
CA GLN A 85 0.69 2.72 -19.39
C GLN A 85 -0.11 1.72 -18.55
N VAL A 86 -1.42 1.84 -18.57
CA VAL A 86 -2.37 0.95 -17.88
C VAL A 86 -3.47 0.54 -18.85
N LYS A 87 -3.90 -0.72 -18.76
CA LYS A 87 -5.02 -1.24 -19.56
C LYS A 87 -6.32 -1.06 -18.78
N VAL A 88 -7.27 -0.36 -19.38
CA VAL A 88 -8.54 0.04 -18.78
C VAL A 88 -9.69 -0.60 -19.55
N GLN A 89 -10.65 -1.18 -18.82
CA GLN A 89 -11.82 -1.83 -19.40
C GLN A 89 -12.62 -0.82 -20.25
N GLY A 90 -12.92 -1.19 -21.49
CA GLY A 90 -13.66 -0.35 -22.43
C GLY A 90 -12.90 0.86 -23.00
N LYS A 91 -11.78 1.29 -22.40
CA LYS A 91 -10.98 2.43 -22.88
C LYS A 91 -9.65 2.05 -23.53
N GLY A 92 -9.25 0.78 -23.46
CA GLY A 92 -7.98 0.31 -24.03
C GLY A 92 -6.79 0.67 -23.15
N THR A 93 -5.64 0.94 -23.75
CA THR A 93 -4.43 1.32 -23.01
C THR A 93 -4.31 2.84 -22.93
N LEU A 94 -4.21 3.37 -21.71
CA LEU A 94 -4.09 4.81 -21.44
C LEU A 94 -2.85 5.07 -20.58
N PRO A 95 -2.26 6.28 -20.63
CA PRO A 95 -1.26 6.68 -19.65
C PRO A 95 -1.91 6.84 -18.27
N LEU A 96 -1.15 6.60 -17.20
CA LEU A 96 -1.59 6.76 -15.82
C LEU A 96 -2.06 8.19 -15.51
N SER A 97 -1.54 9.20 -16.21
CA SER A 97 -2.01 10.59 -16.13
C SER A 97 -3.47 10.80 -16.57
N GLN A 98 -4.07 9.86 -17.29
CA GLN A 98 -5.45 9.91 -17.77
C GLN A 98 -6.38 8.96 -17.02
N LEU A 99 -5.85 8.20 -16.06
CA LEU A 99 -6.64 7.26 -15.26
C LEU A 99 -7.47 8.03 -14.22
N ASN A 100 -8.74 7.65 -14.07
CA ASN A 100 -9.65 8.28 -13.11
C ASN A 100 -10.15 7.28 -12.06
N VAL A 101 -10.55 7.79 -10.90
CA VAL A 101 -11.33 7.00 -9.94
C VAL A 101 -12.63 6.54 -10.62
N GLY A 102 -12.99 5.28 -10.43
CA GLY A 102 -14.09 4.60 -11.11
C GLY A 102 -13.70 3.87 -12.40
N ASP A 103 -12.49 4.06 -12.92
CA ASP A 103 -11.99 3.27 -14.05
C ASP A 103 -11.64 1.85 -13.59
N GLU A 104 -12.01 0.84 -14.37
CA GLU A 104 -11.64 -0.55 -14.10
C GLU A 104 -10.34 -0.91 -14.83
N VAL A 105 -9.29 -1.27 -14.09
CA VAL A 105 -7.94 -1.55 -14.64
C VAL A 105 -7.59 -3.03 -14.59
N LEU A 106 -6.84 -3.48 -15.59
CA LEU A 106 -6.33 -4.84 -15.64
C LEU A 106 -5.43 -5.08 -14.42
N SER A 107 -5.81 -6.06 -13.61
CA SER A 107 -5.22 -6.42 -12.33
C SER A 107 -5.09 -7.93 -12.23
N MET A 108 -4.45 -8.42 -11.17
CA MET A 108 -4.31 -9.85 -10.88
C MET A 108 -4.91 -10.17 -9.52
N ASN A 109 -5.77 -11.19 -9.44
CA ASN A 109 -6.37 -11.62 -8.18
C ASN A 109 -5.44 -12.57 -7.41
N ALA A 110 -5.85 -12.99 -6.21
CA ALA A 110 -5.09 -13.93 -5.37
C ALA A 110 -4.89 -15.32 -5.98
N ASP A 111 -5.68 -15.68 -7.00
CA ASP A 111 -5.55 -16.93 -7.77
C ASP A 111 -4.67 -16.77 -9.02
N GLY A 112 -4.11 -15.57 -9.25
CA GLY A 112 -3.20 -15.31 -10.36
C GLY A 112 -3.92 -15.07 -11.68
N LYS A 113 -5.25 -14.93 -11.62
CA LYS A 113 -6.09 -14.65 -12.77
C LYS A 113 -6.15 -13.15 -13.01
N LEU A 114 -6.05 -12.78 -14.28
CA LEU A 114 -6.27 -11.41 -14.71
C LEU A 114 -7.76 -11.06 -14.58
N VAL A 115 -8.03 -9.97 -13.89
CA VAL A 115 -9.37 -9.43 -13.65
C VAL A 115 -9.34 -7.93 -13.87
N TYR A 116 -10.49 -7.32 -14.11
CA TYR A 116 -10.61 -5.87 -14.03
C TYR A 116 -11.06 -5.47 -12.62
N SER A 117 -10.43 -4.45 -12.07
CA SER A 117 -10.72 -3.93 -10.73
C SER A 117 -10.84 -2.42 -10.77
N GLU A 118 -11.85 -1.90 -10.08
CA GLU A 118 -12.10 -0.46 -9.98
C GLU A 118 -10.96 0.26 -9.23
N VAL A 119 -10.53 1.41 -9.76
CA VAL A 119 -9.66 2.36 -9.06
C VAL A 119 -10.52 3.16 -8.09
N ILE A 120 -10.37 2.93 -6.79
CA ILE A 120 -11.18 3.60 -5.75
C ILE A 120 -10.56 4.90 -5.22
N ALA A 121 -9.24 5.04 -5.33
CA ALA A 121 -8.49 6.21 -4.85
C ALA A 121 -7.07 6.20 -5.44
N PHE A 122 -6.39 7.35 -5.34
CA PHE A 122 -4.96 7.44 -5.58
C PHE A 122 -4.25 7.86 -4.29
N LEU A 123 -3.25 7.08 -3.89
CA LEU A 123 -2.48 7.33 -2.67
C LEU A 123 -1.47 8.49 -2.83
N ASP A 124 -0.97 8.70 -4.05
CA ASP A 124 -0.11 9.82 -4.41
C ASP A 124 -0.33 10.19 -5.90
N ILE A 125 -0.51 11.48 -6.18
CA ILE A 125 -0.50 12.05 -7.55
C ILE A 125 0.22 13.39 -7.46
N LYS A 126 1.34 13.54 -8.19
CA LYS A 126 2.09 14.78 -8.28
C LYS A 126 2.43 15.10 -9.74
N ASN A 127 1.84 16.17 -10.26
CA ASN A 127 1.98 16.57 -11.67
C ASN A 127 3.34 17.20 -12.00
N ASP A 128 4.09 17.68 -11.00
CA ASP A 128 5.27 18.52 -11.19
C ASP A 128 6.46 18.08 -10.33
N THR A 129 6.68 16.76 -10.24
CA THR A 129 7.84 16.21 -9.54
C THR A 129 8.69 15.39 -10.49
N SER A 130 9.94 15.82 -10.68
CA SER A 130 11.00 14.96 -11.20
C SER A 130 11.39 13.95 -10.13
N GLY A 131 11.40 12.68 -10.50
CA GLY A 131 11.74 11.57 -9.61
C GLY A 131 12.70 10.59 -10.29
N HIS A 132 13.48 9.88 -9.49
CA HIS A 132 14.31 8.78 -10.00
C HIS A 132 13.45 7.53 -10.18
N PHE A 133 13.34 7.08 -11.43
CA PHE A 133 12.68 5.83 -11.79
C PHE A 133 13.73 4.85 -12.35
N TYR A 134 13.58 3.59 -11.97
CA TYR A 134 14.29 2.48 -12.57
C TYR A 134 13.52 1.99 -13.79
N LYS A 135 14.25 1.55 -14.81
CA LYS A 135 13.72 0.84 -15.97
C LYS A 135 14.05 -0.63 -15.81
N ILE A 136 13.03 -1.49 -15.78
CA ILE A 136 13.20 -2.94 -15.89
C ILE A 136 12.75 -3.32 -17.30
N GLU A 137 13.65 -3.92 -18.07
CA GLU A 137 13.39 -4.38 -19.43
C GLU A 137 13.50 -5.91 -19.47
N THR A 138 12.49 -6.54 -20.05
CA THR A 138 12.46 -8.00 -20.26
C THR A 138 13.15 -8.36 -21.57
N GLU A 139 13.61 -9.61 -21.71
CA GLU A 139 14.21 -10.11 -22.96
C GLU A 139 13.26 -9.98 -24.18
N SER A 140 11.95 -9.97 -23.93
CA SER A 140 10.92 -9.77 -24.95
C SER A 140 10.72 -8.31 -25.38
N GLY A 141 11.50 -7.37 -24.83
CA GLY A 141 11.43 -5.94 -25.15
C GLY A 141 10.33 -5.18 -24.41
N HIS A 142 9.57 -5.83 -23.52
CA HIS A 142 8.63 -5.12 -22.64
C HIS A 142 9.38 -4.45 -21.50
N GLU A 143 8.98 -3.22 -21.18
CA GLU A 143 9.60 -2.40 -20.14
C GLU A 143 8.57 -1.92 -19.12
N VAL A 144 9.03 -1.74 -17.88
CA VAL A 144 8.28 -1.07 -16.82
C VAL A 144 9.19 -0.06 -16.12
N HIS A 145 8.64 1.12 -15.85
CA HIS A 145 9.31 2.19 -15.13
C HIS A 145 8.69 2.38 -13.75
N LEU A 146 9.48 2.34 -12.69
CA LEU A 146 9.00 2.42 -11.30
C LEU A 146 10.07 2.96 -10.35
N THR A 147 9.67 3.51 -9.20
CA THR A 147 10.65 3.92 -8.17
C THR A 147 11.24 2.70 -7.45
N GLY A 148 12.41 2.84 -6.84
CA GLY A 148 13.18 1.70 -6.29
C GLY A 148 12.53 0.90 -5.15
N LYS A 149 11.42 1.38 -4.60
CA LYS A 149 10.65 0.71 -3.54
C LYS A 149 9.30 0.17 -4.02
N HIS A 150 9.01 0.25 -5.32
CA HIS A 150 7.74 -0.22 -5.88
C HIS A 150 7.73 -1.75 -5.96
N LEU A 151 6.70 -2.35 -5.38
CA LEU A 151 6.54 -3.80 -5.34
C LEU A 151 6.08 -4.30 -6.71
N ILE A 152 6.76 -5.32 -7.23
CA ILE A 152 6.40 -5.99 -8.47
C ILE A 152 6.17 -7.48 -8.21
N TYR A 153 5.30 -8.08 -8.99
CA TYR A 153 5.16 -9.53 -9.00
C TYR A 153 6.41 -10.17 -9.60
N SER A 154 6.83 -11.30 -9.02
CA SER A 154 7.90 -12.15 -9.55
C SER A 154 7.39 -13.58 -9.70
N SER A 155 7.98 -14.33 -10.61
CA SER A 155 7.74 -15.75 -10.80
C SER A 155 9.07 -16.46 -10.92
N ASP A 156 9.20 -17.61 -10.27
CA ASP A 156 10.37 -18.49 -10.39
C ASP A 156 10.38 -19.29 -11.70
N THR A 157 9.33 -19.14 -12.53
CA THR A 157 9.19 -19.83 -13.81
C THR A 157 9.28 -18.84 -14.97
N ASN A 158 10.00 -19.20 -16.03
CA ASN A 158 10.07 -18.43 -17.28
C ASN A 158 8.77 -18.49 -18.12
N ARG A 159 7.61 -18.73 -17.49
CA ARG A 159 6.32 -18.78 -18.18
C ARG A 159 5.78 -17.37 -18.36
N THR A 160 5.96 -16.83 -19.56
CA THR A 160 5.42 -15.54 -20.00
C THR A 160 3.95 -15.60 -20.43
N SER A 161 3.30 -16.77 -20.41
CA SER A 161 1.90 -16.94 -20.78
C SER A 161 1.00 -17.09 -19.56
N PHE A 162 0.24 -16.03 -19.24
CA PHE A 162 -0.97 -16.17 -18.45
C PHE A 162 -2.05 -16.70 -19.36
N VAL A 163 -2.26 -18.02 -19.35
CA VAL A 163 -3.41 -18.62 -20.03
C VAL A 163 -4.63 -18.28 -19.18
N LEU A 164 -5.52 -17.45 -19.72
CA LEU A 164 -6.87 -17.28 -19.18
C LEU A 164 -7.47 -18.69 -19.05
N ASP A 165 -7.71 -19.11 -17.79
CA ASP A 165 -8.28 -20.40 -17.38
C ASP A 165 -7.39 -21.66 -17.29
N SER A 166 -6.07 -21.55 -17.14
CA SER A 166 -5.26 -22.74 -16.77
C SER A 166 -5.14 -22.96 -15.26
N VAL A 167 -5.34 -24.19 -14.81
CA VAL A 167 -5.43 -24.66 -13.40
C VAL A 167 -4.06 -24.71 -12.67
N ASP A 168 -2.97 -24.33 -13.34
CA ASP A 168 -1.60 -24.64 -12.90
C ASP A 168 -0.76 -23.45 -12.42
N SER A 169 -1.36 -22.28 -12.17
CA SER A 169 -0.71 -21.21 -11.42
C SER A 169 -0.77 -21.54 -9.92
N ARG A 170 0.28 -22.18 -9.39
CA ARG A 170 0.48 -22.32 -7.94
C ARG A 170 1.31 -21.15 -7.42
N PHE A 171 0.85 -20.58 -6.31
CA PHE A 171 1.54 -19.61 -5.47
C PHE A 171 2.40 -20.30 -4.41
#